data_AF-A0A162F6Z7-F1
#
_entry.id   AF-A0A162F6Z7-F1
#
_cell.length_a   1.000
_cell.length_b   1.000
_cell.length_c   1.000
_cell.angle_alpha   90.00
_cell.angle_beta   90.00
_cell.angle_gamma   90.00
#
_symmetry.space_group_name_H-M   'P 1'
#
loop_
_entity.id
_entity.type
_entity.pdbx_description
1 polymer ?
#
loop_
_entity_poly.entity_id
_entity_poly.type
_entity_poly.pdbx_seq_one_letter_code
_entity_poly.pdbx_strand_id
1 'polypeptide(L)'
;MAPSPSPPGTAAHSFSSSDPGFEALPLVPVLALHQGLLARIKLCFGADRATFERDLLPLIQGYARFVHLLPATAGNYFHTPGGLLQLGLETAFFSLQGTDAHIFSGRSTISERRELEPRWRIATFIGGLCCELHRVLSHLIVTTADGEEWPAFLGGLAPWLESRGVDRYFVRWRANARESRGLGLFALPHVVPATVLQMLGSSNAVIVPQLMASIGGIPQYREHNVLDELVRRSLALVIDRNLLASADRYGKPQYGSHLERYLVDALRRLAAGHSAWTANRDKSRVWLGPEGLFLVWPGAAEDVLALLENDQLVGIPKSPQTLLELLLEAGVFVAAEAARQTWTIQPPGAKAPMEAVKLTSSAILLAGLEPPPSALEANLIPTPSDSKAQHNAPPAAKALPAAPAAPTVAPSSASGGSAMQLSLIDPPAESTAHDSPPTIAGPNETGTSTAPAQPLAPRPSVKLLAPLRLNPAVRTALVDILAALDDGTEAPDIITEAEGFFIPLTQFEHRGVQPGIAIRALDDARMILRPPSGGPSAVTRQIRDTTVHGIVLMSTHVEGLDPHAFALSGASEAPGASALRTGRRSQ
;
A
#
# COMPACT_ATOMS: atom_id res chain seq x y z
N MET A 1 -23.03 51.70 33.89
CA MET A 1 -21.64 51.35 33.52
C MET A 1 -21.71 50.32 32.41
N ALA A 2 -21.48 50.75 31.18
CA ALA A 2 -21.33 49.86 30.03
C ALA A 2 -19.85 49.43 29.95
N PRO A 3 -19.52 48.19 29.53
CA PRO A 3 -18.15 47.79 29.28
C PRO A 3 -17.69 48.31 27.91
N SER A 4 -16.50 48.91 27.88
CA SER A 4 -15.85 49.43 26.68
C SER A 4 -15.51 48.32 25.67
N PRO A 5 -15.57 48.58 24.35
CA PRO A 5 -15.13 47.62 23.34
C PRO A 5 -13.61 47.68 23.15
N SER A 6 -12.96 46.51 23.18
CA SER A 6 -11.56 46.32 22.75
C SER A 6 -11.43 46.54 21.23
N PRO A 7 -10.31 47.10 20.74
CA PRO A 7 -10.14 47.35 19.31
C PRO A 7 -9.83 46.06 18.53
N PRO A 8 -10.26 45.93 17.27
CA PRO A 8 -9.83 44.84 16.39
C PRO A 8 -8.38 45.09 15.94
N GLY A 9 -7.45 44.31 16.47
CA GLY A 9 -6.06 44.28 16.00
C GLY A 9 -5.94 43.44 14.73
N THR A 10 -6.31 44.00 13.58
CA THR A 10 -5.92 43.45 12.27
C THR A 10 -4.56 44.02 11.91
N ALA A 11 -3.49 43.40 12.41
CA ALA A 11 -2.16 43.67 11.88
C ALA A 11 -2.09 43.11 10.46
N ALA A 12 -2.31 43.98 9.47
CA ALA A 12 -1.85 43.74 8.11
C ALA A 12 -0.32 43.67 8.17
N HIS A 13 0.22 42.46 8.34
CA HIS A 13 1.64 42.22 8.25
C HIS A 13 2.07 42.49 6.81
N SER A 14 2.59 43.70 6.59
CA SER A 14 3.21 44.09 5.33
C SER A 14 4.29 43.08 4.98
N PHE A 15 4.32 42.64 3.72
CA PHE A 15 5.36 41.77 3.18
C PHE A 15 6.75 42.26 3.61
N SER A 16 7.61 41.34 4.01
CA SER A 16 9.04 41.64 4.17
C SER A 16 9.54 42.25 2.85
N SER A 17 10.26 43.37 2.91
CA SER A 17 10.68 44.15 1.72
C SER A 17 11.67 43.43 0.78
N SER A 18 11.81 42.11 0.92
CA SER A 18 12.81 41.26 0.27
C SER A 18 12.22 40.06 -0.48
N ASP A 19 10.92 39.78 -0.38
CA ASP A 19 10.27 38.76 -1.22
C ASP A 19 9.90 39.39 -2.57
N PRO A 20 10.52 38.96 -3.69
CA PRO A 20 10.20 39.51 -5.01
C PRO A 20 8.79 39.14 -5.48
N GLY A 21 8.12 38.14 -4.86
CA GLY A 21 6.87 37.58 -5.36
C GLY A 21 7.05 36.82 -6.68
N PHE A 22 5.95 36.26 -7.16
CA PHE A 22 5.87 35.46 -8.38
C PHE A 22 5.34 36.32 -9.53
N GLU A 23 5.94 36.20 -10.71
CA GLU A 23 5.44 36.86 -11.91
C GLU A 23 4.13 36.22 -12.39
N ALA A 24 3.12 37.04 -12.67
CA ALA A 24 1.83 36.60 -13.23
C ALA A 24 1.97 36.43 -14.75
N LEU A 25 2.36 35.22 -15.17
CA LEU A 25 2.64 34.92 -16.56
C LEU A 25 1.36 34.47 -17.30
N PRO A 26 1.24 34.78 -18.61
CA PRO A 26 0.27 34.11 -19.46
C PRO A 26 0.50 32.59 -19.49
N LEU A 27 -0.55 31.81 -19.78
CA LEU A 27 -0.50 30.35 -19.73
C LEU A 27 0.54 29.72 -20.66
N VAL A 28 0.77 30.30 -21.84
CA VAL A 28 1.69 29.76 -22.84
C VAL A 28 3.14 29.73 -22.30
N PRO A 29 3.71 30.83 -21.79
CA PRO A 29 4.99 30.82 -21.07
C PRO A 29 5.07 29.82 -19.91
N VAL A 30 4.01 29.71 -19.11
CA VAL A 30 3.97 28.74 -17.98
C VAL A 30 4.13 27.31 -18.49
N LEU A 31 3.39 26.93 -19.54
CA LEU A 31 3.51 25.61 -20.16
C LEU A 31 4.81 25.43 -20.96
N ALA A 32 5.42 26.51 -21.44
CA ALA A 32 6.70 26.47 -22.16
C ALA A 32 7.84 25.93 -21.28
N LEU A 33 7.79 26.17 -19.96
CA LEU A 33 8.75 25.64 -18.99
C LEU A 33 8.72 24.10 -18.90
N HIS A 34 7.63 23.46 -19.35
CA HIS A 34 7.42 22.01 -19.24
C HIS A 34 7.37 21.28 -20.58
N GLN A 35 7.78 21.90 -21.70
CA GLN A 35 7.64 21.32 -23.04
C GLN A 35 8.25 19.91 -23.20
N GLY A 36 9.42 19.67 -22.60
CA GLY A 36 10.05 18.35 -22.63
C GLY A 36 9.20 17.26 -21.97
N LEU A 37 8.55 17.58 -20.84
CA LEU A 37 7.64 16.67 -20.16
C LEU A 37 6.33 16.49 -20.95
N LEU A 38 5.78 17.57 -21.51
CA LEU A 38 4.57 17.51 -22.34
C LEU A 38 4.78 16.65 -23.59
N ALA A 39 5.96 16.71 -24.21
CA ALA A 39 6.33 15.84 -25.32
C ALA A 39 6.35 14.36 -24.90
N ARG A 40 6.92 14.06 -23.72
CA ARG A 40 6.91 12.69 -23.16
C ARG A 40 5.50 12.20 -22.83
N ILE A 41 4.64 13.05 -22.27
CA ILE A 41 3.23 12.71 -22.01
C ILE A 41 2.51 12.38 -23.31
N LYS A 42 2.70 13.18 -24.37
CA LYS A 42 2.11 12.90 -25.68
C LYS A 42 2.55 11.55 -26.23
N LEU A 43 3.84 11.25 -26.16
CA LEU A 43 4.39 9.96 -26.60
C LEU A 43 3.82 8.78 -25.79
N CYS A 44 3.80 8.91 -24.46
CA CYS A 44 3.27 7.88 -23.56
C CYS A 44 1.77 7.65 -23.72
N PHE A 45 0.99 8.69 -24.02
CA PHE A 45 -0.43 8.54 -24.30
C PHE A 45 -0.68 7.66 -25.52
N GLY A 46 0.22 7.70 -26.51
CA GLY A 46 0.22 6.80 -27.66
C GLY A 46 -0.84 7.13 -28.72
N ALA A 47 -1.37 8.36 -28.71
CA ALA A 47 -2.38 8.81 -29.67
C ALA A 47 -1.84 9.85 -30.64
N ASP A 48 -2.59 10.09 -31.73
CA ASP A 48 -2.28 11.14 -32.68
C ASP A 48 -2.39 12.55 -32.06
N ARG A 49 -1.90 13.56 -32.78
CA ARG A 49 -1.88 14.94 -32.28
C ARG A 49 -3.29 15.46 -31.97
N ALA A 50 -4.26 15.19 -32.83
CA ALA A 50 -5.63 15.67 -32.67
C ALA A 50 -6.30 15.06 -31.42
N THR A 51 -6.11 13.76 -31.19
CA THR A 51 -6.64 13.06 -30.02
C THR A 51 -5.98 13.55 -28.74
N PHE A 52 -4.66 13.77 -28.73
CA PHE A 52 -3.97 14.37 -27.59
C PHE A 52 -4.48 15.78 -27.26
N GLU A 53 -4.62 16.63 -28.28
CA GLU A 53 -5.11 18.01 -28.14
C GLU A 53 -6.58 18.07 -27.69
N ARG A 54 -7.38 17.07 -28.05
CA ARG A 54 -8.77 16.94 -27.61
C ARG A 54 -8.88 16.42 -26.17
N ASP A 55 -8.15 15.36 -25.84
CA ASP A 55 -8.40 14.57 -24.62
C ASP A 55 -7.54 14.98 -23.43
N LEU A 56 -6.26 15.30 -23.64
CA LEU A 56 -5.31 15.58 -22.55
C LEU A 56 -4.94 17.05 -22.42
N LEU A 57 -4.78 17.77 -23.55
CA LEU A 57 -4.35 19.16 -23.51
C LEU A 57 -5.29 20.07 -22.69
N PRO A 58 -6.63 19.95 -22.75
CA PRO A 58 -7.53 20.76 -21.94
C PRO A 58 -7.36 20.50 -20.43
N LEU A 59 -7.05 19.25 -20.05
CA LEU A 59 -6.80 18.87 -18.65
C LEU A 59 -5.50 19.49 -18.13
N ILE A 60 -4.43 19.44 -18.95
CA ILE A 60 -3.14 20.06 -18.66
C ILE A 60 -3.29 21.58 -18.51
N GLN A 61 -4.01 22.22 -19.44
CA GLN A 61 -4.28 23.65 -19.40
C GLN A 61 -5.13 24.04 -18.20
N GLY A 62 -6.19 23.29 -17.89
CA GLY A 62 -7.03 23.51 -16.71
C GLY A 62 -6.22 23.44 -15.42
N TYR A 63 -5.36 22.43 -15.28
CA TYR A 63 -4.49 22.29 -14.11
C TYR A 63 -3.50 23.44 -14.00
N ALA A 64 -2.79 23.76 -15.08
CA ALA A 64 -1.83 24.86 -15.12
C ALA A 64 -2.49 26.23 -14.84
N ARG A 65 -3.73 26.47 -15.29
CA ARG A 65 -4.48 27.68 -14.95
C ARG A 65 -4.88 27.73 -13.47
N PHE A 66 -5.13 26.58 -12.85
CA PHE A 66 -5.52 26.52 -11.45
C PHE A 66 -4.32 26.69 -10.50
N VAL A 67 -3.20 25.99 -10.77
CA VAL A 67 -2.03 25.98 -9.88
C VAL A 67 -0.96 27.01 -10.25
N HIS A 68 -0.92 27.48 -11.51
CA HIS A 68 0.04 28.47 -12.00
C HIS A 68 1.50 28.17 -11.56
N LEU A 69 2.22 29.16 -11.02
CA LEU A 69 3.59 29.00 -10.51
C LEU A 69 3.65 28.68 -9.00
N LEU A 70 2.58 28.15 -8.41
CA LEU A 70 2.60 27.83 -6.98
C LEU A 70 3.63 26.72 -6.67
N PRO A 71 4.42 26.87 -5.59
CA PRO A 71 5.26 25.79 -5.07
C PRO A 71 4.39 24.70 -4.44
N ALA A 72 4.87 23.45 -4.42
CA ALA A 72 4.16 22.34 -3.81
C ALA A 72 4.36 22.27 -2.28
N THR A 73 5.56 22.59 -1.80
CA THR A 73 5.91 22.64 -0.37
C THR A 73 6.73 23.88 -0.03
N ALA A 74 6.82 24.23 1.26
CA ALA A 74 7.51 25.45 1.71
C ALA A 74 9.03 25.40 1.56
N GLY A 75 9.62 24.21 1.67
CA GLY A 75 11.08 24.05 1.68
C GLY A 75 11.57 22.60 1.62
N ASN A 76 10.75 21.68 1.12
CA ASN A 76 11.11 20.27 0.95
C ASN A 76 11.11 19.95 -0.56
N TYR A 77 10.34 18.98 -1.04
CA TYR A 77 10.22 18.68 -2.46
C TYR A 77 9.41 19.74 -3.23
N PHE A 78 9.76 20.00 -4.49
CA PHE A 78 9.02 20.90 -5.40
C PHE A 78 8.68 22.28 -4.79
N HIS A 79 9.62 22.86 -4.04
CA HIS A 79 9.43 24.15 -3.33
C HIS A 79 9.68 25.39 -4.20
N THR A 80 10.17 25.22 -5.43
CA THR A 80 10.44 26.31 -6.37
C THR A 80 9.17 26.78 -7.09
N PRO A 81 9.17 27.99 -7.70
CA PRO A 81 8.08 28.43 -8.57
C PRO A 81 7.71 27.38 -9.63
N GLY A 82 6.41 27.12 -9.79
CA GLY A 82 5.89 26.08 -10.69
C GLY A 82 6.03 24.65 -10.16
N GLY A 83 6.52 24.47 -8.94
CA GLY A 83 6.74 23.14 -8.36
C GLY A 83 5.49 22.28 -8.28
N LEU A 84 4.32 22.86 -7.96
CA LEU A 84 3.06 22.11 -7.92
C LEU A 84 2.59 21.70 -9.33
N LEU A 85 2.81 22.54 -10.33
CA LEU A 85 2.54 22.21 -11.73
C LEU A 85 3.41 21.03 -12.17
N GLN A 86 4.73 21.11 -11.90
CA GLN A 86 5.67 20.05 -12.24
C GLN A 86 5.32 18.73 -11.54
N LEU A 87 5.05 18.76 -10.23
CA LEU A 87 4.66 17.59 -9.44
C LEU A 87 3.44 16.88 -10.04
N GLY A 88 2.39 17.63 -10.37
CA GLY A 88 1.17 17.08 -10.96
C GLY A 88 1.41 16.49 -12.36
N LEU A 89 2.17 17.18 -13.22
CA LEU A 89 2.47 16.69 -14.57
C LEU A 89 3.35 15.44 -14.56
N GLU A 90 4.37 15.38 -13.70
CA GLU A 90 5.24 14.20 -13.58
C GLU A 90 4.46 13.03 -12.99
N THR A 91 3.64 13.27 -11.96
CA THR A 91 2.81 12.22 -11.36
C THR A 91 1.80 11.67 -12.36
N ALA A 92 1.14 12.54 -13.13
CA ALA A 92 0.23 12.15 -14.20
C ALA A 92 0.93 11.35 -15.31
N PHE A 93 2.15 11.74 -15.70
CA PHE A 93 2.98 11.01 -16.66
C PHE A 93 3.28 9.58 -16.19
N PHE A 94 3.84 9.42 -14.99
CA PHE A 94 4.19 8.08 -14.48
C PHE A 94 2.96 7.23 -14.18
N SER A 95 1.85 7.85 -13.74
CA SER A 95 0.59 7.13 -13.52
C SER A 95 0.02 6.60 -14.83
N LEU A 96 0.04 7.42 -15.88
CA LEU A 96 -0.37 7.01 -17.23
C LEU A 96 0.52 5.90 -17.76
N GLN A 97 1.84 6.03 -17.63
CA GLN A 97 2.78 4.98 -18.03
C GLN A 97 2.53 3.66 -17.32
N GLY A 98 2.22 3.69 -16.02
CA GLY A 98 1.93 2.50 -15.24
C GLY A 98 0.66 1.75 -15.69
N THR A 99 -0.24 2.40 -16.43
CA THR A 99 -1.42 1.73 -17.01
C THR A 99 -1.06 0.67 -18.04
N ASP A 100 0.09 0.78 -18.72
CA ASP A 100 0.54 -0.17 -19.75
C ASP A 100 0.79 -1.58 -19.18
N ALA A 101 1.10 -1.68 -17.89
CA ALA A 101 1.34 -2.95 -17.20
C ALA A 101 0.09 -3.55 -16.54
N HIS A 102 -1.08 -2.89 -16.63
CA HIS A 102 -2.29 -3.30 -15.92
C HIS A 102 -3.46 -3.54 -16.86
N ILE A 103 -4.14 -4.67 -16.68
CA ILE A 103 -5.38 -4.96 -17.40
C ILE A 103 -6.54 -4.40 -16.60
N PHE A 104 -7.11 -3.30 -17.09
CA PHE A 104 -8.38 -2.80 -16.58
C PHE A 104 -9.54 -3.67 -17.03
N SER A 105 -10.58 -3.78 -16.19
CA SER A 105 -11.82 -4.50 -16.51
C SER A 105 -11.58 -5.94 -16.97
N GLY A 106 -10.70 -6.69 -16.28
CA GLY A 106 -10.26 -8.04 -16.70
C GLY A 106 -11.37 -9.08 -16.87
N ARG A 107 -12.55 -8.86 -16.28
CA ARG A 107 -13.75 -9.71 -16.38
C ARG A 107 -14.71 -9.32 -17.52
N SER A 108 -14.45 -8.20 -18.21
CA SER A 108 -15.29 -7.68 -19.29
C SER A 108 -14.98 -8.32 -20.65
N THR A 109 -15.91 -8.18 -21.59
CA THR A 109 -15.73 -8.62 -22.98
C THR A 109 -14.62 -7.82 -23.67
N ILE A 110 -14.11 -8.34 -24.80
CA ILE A 110 -13.09 -7.64 -25.60
C ILE A 110 -13.61 -6.29 -26.10
N SER A 111 -14.87 -6.23 -26.56
CA SER A 111 -15.49 -5.00 -27.04
C SER A 111 -15.60 -3.94 -25.94
N GLU A 112 -16.11 -4.31 -24.77
CA GLU A 112 -16.19 -3.39 -23.62
C GLU A 112 -14.81 -2.89 -23.19
N ARG A 113 -13.78 -3.76 -23.18
CA ARG A 113 -12.43 -3.32 -22.83
C ARG A 113 -11.86 -2.31 -23.81
N ARG A 114 -12.06 -2.49 -25.12
CA ARG A 114 -11.64 -1.52 -26.13
C ARG A 114 -12.26 -0.13 -25.93
N GLU A 115 -13.47 -0.08 -25.38
CA GLU A 115 -14.15 1.18 -25.07
C GLU A 115 -13.72 1.79 -23.73
N LEU A 116 -13.48 0.96 -22.71
CA LEU A 116 -13.20 1.40 -21.34
C LEU A 116 -11.72 1.71 -21.09
N GLU A 117 -10.80 1.01 -21.75
CA GLU A 117 -9.35 1.16 -21.51
C GLU A 117 -8.85 2.60 -21.77
N PRO A 118 -9.22 3.30 -22.86
CA PRO A 118 -8.87 4.71 -23.03
C PRO A 118 -9.39 5.59 -21.89
N ARG A 119 -10.57 5.28 -21.35
CA ARG A 119 -11.18 6.03 -20.24
C ARG A 119 -10.46 5.80 -18.92
N TRP A 120 -10.04 4.56 -18.64
CA TRP A 120 -9.19 4.24 -17.50
C TRP A 120 -7.85 4.95 -17.56
N ARG A 121 -7.24 5.04 -18.75
CA ARG A 121 -6.00 5.80 -18.98
C ARG A 121 -6.19 7.29 -18.70
N ILE A 122 -7.23 7.90 -19.24
CA ILE A 122 -7.55 9.32 -19.00
C ILE A 122 -7.86 9.56 -17.51
N ALA A 123 -8.65 8.70 -16.88
CA ALA A 123 -8.94 8.81 -15.45
C ALA A 123 -7.69 8.70 -14.59
N THR A 124 -6.79 7.77 -14.91
CA THR A 124 -5.52 7.59 -14.18
C THR A 124 -4.59 8.79 -14.36
N PHE A 125 -4.55 9.37 -15.56
CA PHE A 125 -3.86 10.63 -15.81
C PHE A 125 -4.43 11.78 -14.97
N ILE A 126 -5.78 11.92 -14.91
CA ILE A 126 -6.44 12.94 -14.08
C ILE A 126 -6.13 12.73 -12.60
N GLY A 127 -6.17 11.48 -12.12
CA GLY A 127 -5.84 11.12 -10.74
C GLY A 127 -4.43 11.57 -10.37
N GLY A 128 -3.44 11.29 -11.24
CA GLY A 128 -2.06 11.74 -11.03
C GLY A 128 -1.92 13.26 -11.09
N LEU A 129 -2.64 13.92 -12.00
CA LEU A 129 -2.59 15.38 -12.16
C LEU A 129 -3.18 16.10 -10.95
N CYS A 130 -4.26 15.58 -10.37
CA CYS A 130 -5.07 16.27 -9.35
C CYS A 130 -4.87 15.75 -7.92
N CYS A 131 -4.05 14.73 -7.68
CA CYS A 131 -3.88 14.12 -6.35
C CYS A 131 -3.44 15.12 -5.26
N GLU A 132 -2.64 16.13 -5.62
CA GLU A 132 -2.13 17.15 -4.70
C GLU A 132 -2.87 18.49 -4.80
N LEU A 133 -3.99 18.56 -5.53
CA LEU A 133 -4.73 19.80 -5.78
C LEU A 133 -5.29 20.42 -4.50
N HIS A 134 -5.57 19.58 -3.50
CA HIS A 134 -6.02 19.98 -2.17
C HIS A 134 -5.04 20.96 -1.47
N ARG A 135 -3.74 20.93 -1.81
CA ARG A 135 -2.72 21.79 -1.20
C ARG A 135 -3.00 23.27 -1.44
N VAL A 136 -3.51 23.59 -2.63
CA VAL A 136 -3.86 24.97 -3.03
C VAL A 136 -4.86 25.58 -2.04
N LEU A 137 -5.84 24.79 -1.58
CA LEU A 137 -6.93 25.25 -0.72
C LEU A 137 -6.61 25.15 0.79
N SER A 138 -5.68 24.27 1.17
CA SER A 138 -5.38 23.97 2.58
C SER A 138 -4.10 24.60 3.11
N HIS A 139 -3.08 24.78 2.27
CA HIS A 139 -1.73 25.16 2.73
C HIS A 139 -1.33 26.58 2.34
N LEU A 140 -1.96 27.15 1.31
CA LEU A 140 -1.52 28.40 0.70
C LEU A 140 -2.53 29.53 0.91
N ILE A 141 -2.00 30.75 1.02
CA ILE A 141 -2.71 32.00 0.87
C ILE A 141 -1.99 32.75 -0.25
N VAL A 142 -2.74 33.23 -1.23
CA VAL A 142 -2.20 33.97 -2.37
C VAL A 142 -2.77 35.38 -2.35
N THR A 143 -1.92 36.39 -2.51
CA THR A 143 -2.30 37.80 -2.42
C THR A 143 -1.69 38.63 -3.54
N THR A 144 -2.36 39.68 -3.97
CA THR A 144 -1.76 40.72 -4.82
C THR A 144 -0.79 41.60 -4.01
N ALA A 145 -0.05 42.48 -4.69
CA ALA A 145 0.77 43.50 -4.03
C ALA A 145 -0.06 44.43 -3.12
N ASP A 146 -1.31 44.71 -3.51
CA ASP A 146 -2.25 45.52 -2.74
C ASP A 146 -2.88 44.77 -1.55
N GLY A 147 -2.55 43.49 -1.38
CA GLY A 147 -3.05 42.64 -0.30
C GLY A 147 -4.41 42.01 -0.56
N GLU A 148 -4.94 42.06 -1.79
CA GLU A 148 -6.17 41.32 -2.13
C GLU A 148 -5.87 39.82 -2.13
N GLU A 149 -6.59 39.05 -1.32
CA GLU A 149 -6.48 37.59 -1.27
C GLU A 149 -7.25 36.94 -2.42
N TRP A 150 -6.63 35.95 -3.08
CA TRP A 150 -7.27 35.13 -4.10
C TRP A 150 -8.42 34.31 -3.49
N PRO A 151 -9.67 34.50 -3.94
CA PRO A 151 -10.78 33.68 -3.50
C PRO A 151 -10.72 32.30 -4.18
N ALA A 152 -9.85 31.42 -3.70
CA ALA A 152 -9.53 30.13 -4.33
C ALA A 152 -10.72 29.17 -4.46
N PHE A 153 -11.81 29.40 -3.73
CA PHE A 153 -13.07 28.67 -3.88
C PHE A 153 -13.98 29.19 -5.00
N LEU A 154 -13.69 30.36 -5.60
CA LEU A 154 -14.50 30.94 -6.68
C LEU A 154 -13.95 30.64 -8.08
N GLY A 155 -12.68 30.27 -8.20
CA GLY A 155 -12.07 29.97 -9.50
C GLY A 155 -10.56 29.81 -9.42
N GLY A 156 -9.96 29.40 -10.55
CA GLY A 156 -8.51 29.19 -10.67
C GLY A 156 -7.68 30.46 -10.54
N LEU A 157 -6.39 30.28 -10.23
CA LEU A 157 -5.47 31.38 -9.96
C LEU A 157 -5.21 32.25 -11.19
N ALA A 158 -4.91 31.65 -12.35
CA ALA A 158 -4.63 32.41 -13.56
C ALA A 158 -5.81 33.29 -14.02
N PRO A 159 -7.07 32.80 -14.10
CA PRO A 159 -8.22 33.66 -14.38
C PRO A 159 -8.36 34.85 -13.41
N TRP A 160 -8.08 34.63 -12.12
CA TRP A 160 -8.14 35.69 -11.13
C TRP A 160 -7.05 36.74 -11.34
N LEU A 161 -5.80 36.31 -11.56
CA LEU A 161 -4.67 37.20 -11.88
C LEU A 161 -4.95 38.02 -13.14
N GLU A 162 -5.45 37.37 -14.21
CA GLU A 162 -5.88 38.01 -15.46
C GLU A 162 -6.95 39.08 -15.21
N SER A 163 -7.97 38.78 -14.38
CA SER A 163 -9.05 39.72 -14.06
C SER A 163 -8.61 40.93 -13.25
N ARG A 164 -7.50 40.82 -12.51
CA ARG A 164 -6.92 41.90 -11.71
C ARG A 164 -5.87 42.69 -12.47
N GLY A 165 -5.34 42.17 -13.58
CA GLY A 165 -4.28 42.82 -14.34
C GLY A 165 -3.02 43.04 -13.51
N VAL A 166 -2.71 42.12 -12.58
CA VAL A 166 -1.53 42.22 -11.72
C VAL A 166 -0.33 41.57 -12.38
N ASP A 167 0.84 42.21 -12.28
CA ASP A 167 2.11 41.66 -12.80
C ASP A 167 2.75 40.66 -11.83
N ARG A 168 2.42 40.75 -10.54
CA ARG A 168 2.98 39.91 -9.49
C ARG A 168 1.97 39.54 -8.42
N TYR A 169 2.19 38.38 -7.81
CA TYR A 169 1.45 37.90 -6.66
C TYR A 169 2.39 37.25 -5.64
N PHE A 170 1.93 37.14 -4.40
CA PHE A 170 2.71 36.66 -3.26
C PHE A 170 2.05 35.43 -2.68
N VAL A 171 2.87 34.51 -2.17
CA VAL A 171 2.42 33.24 -1.61
C VAL A 171 2.85 33.17 -0.16
N ARG A 172 1.90 32.85 0.72
CA ARG A 172 2.12 32.65 2.14
C ARG A 172 1.64 31.26 2.55
N TRP A 173 2.40 30.63 3.44
CA TRP A 173 2.02 29.34 4.01
C TRP A 173 1.11 29.55 5.22
N ARG A 174 0.00 28.82 5.28
CA ARG A 174 -0.88 28.81 6.45
C ARG A 174 -0.17 28.14 7.62
N ALA A 175 -0.16 28.82 8.77
CA ALA A 175 0.32 28.21 10.00
C ALA A 175 -0.57 27.02 10.37
N ASN A 176 0.04 25.89 10.76
CA ASN A 176 -0.66 24.67 11.15
C ASN A 176 -1.66 24.15 10.10
N ALA A 177 -1.32 24.30 8.81
CA ALA A 177 -2.12 23.74 7.72
C ALA A 177 -2.30 22.23 7.93
N ARG A 178 -3.54 21.77 7.99
CA ARG A 178 -3.86 20.36 8.05
C ARG A 178 -4.17 19.84 6.66
N GLU A 179 -3.57 18.71 6.28
CA GLU A 179 -3.88 18.07 5.01
C GLU A 179 -5.34 17.58 5.01
N SER A 180 -6.10 18.02 4.01
CA SER A 180 -7.48 17.58 3.78
C SER A 180 -7.67 17.31 2.30
N ARG A 181 -7.39 16.06 1.88
CA ARG A 181 -7.42 15.66 0.47
C ARG A 181 -8.79 15.82 -0.17
N GLY A 182 -9.86 15.74 0.62
CA GLY A 182 -11.23 16.01 0.15
C GLY A 182 -11.42 17.40 -0.50
N LEU A 183 -10.60 18.40 -0.14
CA LEU A 183 -10.64 19.72 -0.81
C LEU A 183 -10.24 19.64 -2.29
N GLY A 184 -9.44 18.64 -2.69
CA GLY A 184 -9.09 18.42 -4.09
C GLY A 184 -10.32 18.14 -4.96
N LEU A 185 -11.35 17.51 -4.40
CA LEU A 185 -12.62 17.24 -5.10
C LEU A 185 -13.41 18.52 -5.39
N PHE A 186 -13.31 19.52 -4.51
CA PHE A 186 -13.90 20.84 -4.77
C PHE A 186 -13.20 21.56 -5.93
N ALA A 187 -11.87 21.47 -5.99
CA ALA A 187 -11.09 22.12 -7.03
C ALA A 187 -11.17 21.41 -8.40
N LEU A 188 -11.53 20.13 -8.41
CA LEU A 188 -11.54 19.28 -9.60
C LEU A 188 -12.32 19.85 -10.80
N PRO A 189 -13.53 20.43 -10.64
CA PRO A 189 -14.30 20.99 -11.77
C PRO A 189 -13.65 22.23 -12.39
N HIS A 190 -12.72 22.90 -11.70
CA HIS A 190 -11.94 24.00 -12.28
C HIS A 190 -10.79 23.51 -13.18
N VAL A 191 -10.45 22.23 -13.08
CA VAL A 191 -9.35 21.58 -13.83
C VAL A 191 -9.90 20.67 -14.92
N VAL A 192 -10.92 19.86 -14.60
CA VAL A 192 -11.47 18.83 -15.48
C VAL A 192 -12.84 19.28 -16.00
N PRO A 193 -13.00 19.43 -17.33
CA PRO A 193 -14.29 19.78 -17.92
C PRO A 193 -15.39 18.78 -17.56
N ALA A 194 -16.60 19.26 -17.29
CA ALA A 194 -17.74 18.40 -16.95
C ALA A 194 -18.04 17.36 -18.05
N THR A 195 -17.79 17.69 -19.32
CA THR A 195 -17.93 16.76 -20.45
C THR A 195 -16.96 15.58 -20.36
N VAL A 196 -15.75 15.78 -19.83
CA VAL A 196 -14.78 14.70 -19.61
C VAL A 196 -15.25 13.80 -18.47
N LEU A 197 -15.70 14.36 -17.34
CA LEU A 197 -16.26 13.57 -16.24
C LEU A 197 -17.49 12.76 -16.68
N GLN A 198 -18.38 13.36 -17.48
CA GLN A 198 -19.52 12.67 -18.06
C GLN A 198 -19.09 11.53 -18.99
N MET A 199 -18.06 11.74 -19.82
CA MET A 199 -17.50 10.71 -20.70
C MET A 199 -16.95 9.53 -19.89
N LEU A 200 -16.23 9.80 -18.79
CA LEU A 200 -15.69 8.75 -17.92
C LEU A 200 -16.80 7.89 -17.27
N GLY A 201 -17.93 8.50 -16.90
CA GLY A 201 -19.06 7.80 -16.27
C GLY A 201 -20.07 7.19 -17.25
N SER A 202 -20.00 7.49 -18.54
CA SER A 202 -21.01 7.04 -19.51
C SER A 202 -20.98 5.52 -19.67
N SER A 203 -22.07 4.83 -19.35
CA SER A 203 -22.16 3.36 -19.35
C SER A 203 -21.12 2.67 -18.45
N ASN A 204 -20.59 3.37 -17.43
CA ASN A 204 -19.63 2.81 -16.47
C ASN A 204 -19.82 3.45 -15.07
N ALA A 205 -20.09 2.63 -14.07
CA ALA A 205 -20.32 3.10 -12.70
C ALA A 205 -19.08 3.02 -11.79
N VAL A 206 -17.90 2.73 -12.33
CA VAL A 206 -16.69 2.38 -11.54
C VAL A 206 -15.59 3.44 -11.64
N ILE A 207 -15.30 3.93 -12.85
CA ILE A 207 -14.17 4.82 -13.12
C ILE A 207 -14.27 6.11 -12.29
N VAL A 208 -15.43 6.78 -12.34
CA VAL A 208 -15.60 8.07 -11.65
C VAL A 208 -15.51 7.91 -10.13
N PRO A 209 -16.23 6.96 -9.47
CA PRO A 209 -16.06 6.74 -8.03
C PRO A 209 -14.62 6.41 -7.62
N GLN A 210 -13.90 5.58 -8.39
CA GLN A 210 -12.50 5.26 -8.09
C GLN A 210 -11.55 6.46 -8.26
N LEU A 211 -11.77 7.28 -9.29
CA LEU A 211 -11.05 8.54 -9.49
C LEU A 211 -11.29 9.50 -8.31
N MET A 212 -12.55 9.68 -7.91
CA MET A 212 -12.90 10.55 -6.78
C MET A 212 -12.33 10.03 -5.46
N ALA A 213 -12.35 8.71 -5.25
CA ALA A 213 -11.74 8.11 -4.07
C ALA A 213 -10.22 8.36 -4.04
N SER A 214 -9.53 8.27 -5.19
CA SER A 214 -8.10 8.55 -5.28
C SER A 214 -7.77 10.02 -4.96
N ILE A 215 -8.45 10.97 -5.60
CA ILE A 215 -8.23 12.41 -5.39
C ILE A 215 -8.61 12.83 -3.97
N GLY A 216 -9.76 12.37 -3.49
CA GLY A 216 -10.24 12.63 -2.14
C GLY A 216 -9.44 11.89 -1.07
N GLY A 217 -8.62 10.92 -1.48
CA GLY A 217 -7.82 10.12 -0.57
C GLY A 217 -8.62 9.22 0.34
N ILE A 218 -9.76 8.74 -0.13
CA ILE A 218 -10.70 7.91 0.60
C ILE A 218 -10.22 6.46 0.53
N PRO A 219 -9.84 5.84 1.67
CA PRO A 219 -9.37 4.47 1.65
C PRO A 219 -10.47 3.49 1.18
N GLN A 220 -10.12 2.60 0.25
CA GLN A 220 -11.00 1.55 -0.24
C GLN A 220 -10.42 0.19 0.17
N TYR A 221 -10.82 -0.31 1.34
CA TYR A 221 -10.26 -1.54 1.92
C TYR A 221 -10.86 -2.83 1.36
N ARG A 222 -12.06 -2.77 0.77
CA ARG A 222 -12.79 -3.94 0.24
C ARG A 222 -12.68 -4.10 -1.28
N GLU A 223 -12.43 -3.00 -1.98
CA GLU A 223 -12.34 -2.94 -3.44
C GLU A 223 -10.97 -2.43 -3.85
N HIS A 224 -10.35 -3.12 -4.79
CA HIS A 224 -9.02 -2.76 -5.29
C HIS A 224 -9.14 -1.63 -6.32
N ASN A 225 -8.53 -0.50 -6.00
CA ASN A 225 -8.51 0.68 -6.86
C ASN A 225 -7.13 0.79 -7.52
N VAL A 226 -6.98 0.11 -8.66
CA VAL A 226 -5.71 0.07 -9.42
C VAL A 226 -5.26 1.48 -9.81
N LEU A 227 -6.21 2.36 -10.15
CA LEU A 227 -5.92 3.75 -10.48
C LEU A 227 -5.23 4.45 -9.31
N ASP A 228 -5.79 4.32 -8.11
CA ASP A 228 -5.25 4.95 -6.92
C ASP A 228 -3.88 4.37 -6.53
N GLU A 229 -3.66 3.08 -6.70
CA GLU A 229 -2.35 2.45 -6.47
C GLU A 229 -1.29 2.95 -7.45
N LEU A 230 -1.65 3.11 -8.73
CA LEU A 230 -0.77 3.69 -9.74
C LEU A 230 -0.42 5.14 -9.40
N VAL A 231 -1.41 5.94 -8.99
CA VAL A 231 -1.21 7.34 -8.57
C VAL A 231 -0.33 7.41 -7.33
N ARG A 232 -0.59 6.60 -6.30
CA ARG A 232 0.20 6.57 -5.07
C ARG A 232 1.66 6.21 -5.32
N ARG A 233 1.92 5.16 -6.10
CA ARG A 233 3.28 4.75 -6.50
C ARG A 233 4.00 5.81 -7.31
N SER A 234 3.31 6.38 -8.30
CA SER A 234 3.87 7.41 -9.16
C SER A 234 4.25 8.67 -8.38
N LEU A 235 3.39 9.09 -7.45
CA LEU A 235 3.64 10.27 -6.63
C LEU A 235 4.83 10.06 -5.69
N ALA A 236 4.94 8.88 -5.06
CA ALA A 236 6.10 8.54 -4.24
C ALA A 236 7.40 8.55 -5.05
N LEU A 237 7.39 7.93 -6.24
CA LEU A 237 8.53 7.92 -7.16
C LEU A 237 8.95 9.32 -7.58
N VAL A 238 8.01 10.18 -7.94
CA VAL A 238 8.28 11.56 -8.37
C VAL A 238 8.90 12.39 -7.25
N ILE A 239 8.35 12.27 -6.04
CA ILE A 239 8.89 12.99 -4.89
C ILE A 239 10.29 12.47 -4.52
N ASP A 240 10.49 11.16 -4.48
CA ASP A 240 11.80 10.56 -4.18
C ASP A 240 12.88 11.03 -5.16
N ARG A 241 12.59 11.00 -6.47
CA ARG A 241 13.49 11.51 -7.51
C ARG A 241 13.84 13.00 -7.30
N ASN A 242 12.87 13.81 -6.91
CA ASN A 242 13.10 15.23 -6.63
C ASN A 242 13.99 15.45 -5.40
N LEU A 243 13.77 14.66 -4.35
CA LEU A 243 14.56 14.69 -3.12
C LEU A 243 16.00 14.24 -3.35
N LEU A 244 16.20 13.14 -4.09
CA LEU A 244 17.54 12.66 -4.46
C LEU A 244 18.29 13.71 -5.29
N ALA A 245 17.67 14.25 -6.33
CA ALA A 245 18.26 15.32 -7.14
C ALA A 245 18.58 16.59 -6.32
N SER A 246 17.87 16.82 -5.22
CA SER A 246 18.14 17.95 -4.32
C SER A 246 19.20 17.62 -3.28
N ALA A 247 19.26 16.40 -2.76
CA ALA A 247 20.32 15.92 -1.88
C ALA A 247 21.68 15.95 -2.57
N ASP A 248 21.76 15.58 -3.85
CA ASP A 248 22.98 15.69 -4.66
C ASP A 248 23.48 17.13 -4.77
N ARG A 249 22.56 18.11 -4.70
CA ARG A 249 22.89 19.55 -4.77
C ARG A 249 23.26 20.17 -3.42
N TYR A 250 22.69 19.68 -2.31
CA TYR A 250 22.80 20.30 -0.99
C TYR A 250 23.48 19.43 0.09
N GLY A 251 23.86 18.19 -0.23
CA GLY A 251 24.73 17.35 0.57
C GLY A 251 24.10 16.65 1.78
N LYS A 252 22.77 16.73 1.98
CA LYS A 252 22.07 16.01 3.05
C LYS A 252 20.85 15.25 2.50
N PRO A 253 20.71 13.94 2.81
CA PRO A 253 19.48 13.21 2.53
C PRO A 253 18.29 13.88 3.24
N GLN A 254 17.22 14.15 2.50
CA GLN A 254 15.98 14.69 3.04
C GLN A 254 14.87 13.67 2.83
N TYR A 255 14.11 13.40 3.88
CA TYR A 255 12.88 12.63 3.77
C TYR A 255 11.74 13.52 3.29
N GLY A 256 10.86 12.95 2.48
CA GLY A 256 9.70 13.67 2.00
C GLY A 256 8.69 13.87 3.12
N SER A 257 8.20 15.11 3.28
CA SER A 257 7.13 15.42 4.24
C SER A 257 5.82 14.66 3.97
N HIS A 258 5.71 14.00 2.82
CA HIS A 258 4.56 13.19 2.45
C HIS A 258 4.56 11.80 3.10
N LEU A 259 5.69 11.32 3.64
CA LEU A 259 5.82 9.93 4.09
C LEU A 259 4.85 9.56 5.20
N GLU A 260 4.56 10.49 6.10
CA GLU A 260 3.56 10.33 7.17
C GLU A 260 2.27 9.72 6.64
N ARG A 261 1.74 10.25 5.53
CA ARG A 261 0.44 9.80 4.99
C ARG A 261 0.48 8.34 4.51
N TYR A 262 1.59 7.88 3.95
CA TYR A 262 1.74 6.50 3.48
C TYR A 262 1.92 5.55 4.66
N LEU A 263 2.69 5.97 5.67
CA LEU A 263 2.87 5.22 6.91
C LEU A 263 1.54 5.07 7.67
N VAL A 264 0.78 6.16 7.84
CA VAL A 264 -0.53 6.14 8.50
C VAL A 264 -1.55 5.33 7.70
N ASP A 265 -1.54 5.42 6.37
CA ASP A 265 -2.40 4.57 5.53
C ASP A 265 -2.06 3.07 5.68
N ALA A 266 -0.77 2.72 5.69
CA ALA A 266 -0.31 1.36 5.93
C ALA A 266 -0.76 0.83 7.30
N LEU A 267 -0.61 1.63 8.36
CA LEU A 267 -1.11 1.30 9.70
C LEU A 267 -2.61 0.99 9.67
N ARG A 268 -3.43 1.82 9.00
CA ARG A 268 -4.87 1.59 8.89
C ARG A 268 -5.21 0.35 8.08
N ARG A 269 -4.49 0.08 6.99
CA ARG A 269 -4.68 -1.12 6.16
C ARG A 269 -4.38 -2.39 6.96
N LEU A 270 -3.32 -2.39 7.76
CA LEU A 270 -3.00 -3.51 8.65
C LEU A 270 -4.09 -3.70 9.71
N ALA A 271 -4.53 -2.62 10.37
CA ALA A 271 -5.63 -2.69 11.34
C ALA A 271 -6.95 -3.20 10.76
N ALA A 272 -7.25 -2.88 9.49
CA ALA A 272 -8.48 -3.31 8.83
C ALA A 272 -8.43 -4.74 8.28
N GLY A 273 -7.25 -5.23 7.87
CA GLY A 273 -7.12 -6.47 7.09
C GLY A 273 -6.29 -7.58 7.72
N HIS A 274 -5.42 -7.28 8.69
CA HIS A 274 -4.45 -8.23 9.22
C HIS A 274 -4.89 -8.78 10.59
N SER A 275 -5.00 -10.11 10.72
CA SER A 275 -5.49 -10.76 11.94
C SER A 275 -4.68 -10.40 13.19
N ALA A 276 -3.33 -10.35 13.05
CA ALA A 276 -2.42 -9.93 14.13
C ALA A 276 -2.58 -8.48 14.58
N TRP A 277 -3.32 -7.64 13.85
CA TRP A 277 -3.59 -6.23 14.19
C TRP A 277 -4.97 -6.03 14.81
N THR A 278 -5.71 -7.10 15.07
CA THR A 278 -7.01 -7.01 15.75
C THR A 278 -6.79 -6.56 17.20
N ALA A 279 -7.35 -5.40 17.57
CA ALA A 279 -7.15 -4.81 18.89
C ALA A 279 -7.50 -5.80 20.02
N ASN A 280 -6.65 -5.83 21.06
CA ASN A 280 -6.87 -6.56 22.32
C ASN A 280 -7.03 -8.08 22.18
N ARG A 281 -6.53 -8.69 21.09
CA ARG A 281 -6.42 -10.15 20.96
C ARG A 281 -5.08 -10.67 21.47
N ASP A 282 -5.04 -11.97 21.79
CA ASP A 282 -3.79 -12.65 22.15
C ASP A 282 -2.72 -12.44 21.05
N LYS A 283 -1.50 -12.09 21.48
CA LYS A 283 -0.36 -11.77 20.62
C LYS A 283 -0.61 -10.66 19.59
N SER A 284 -1.62 -9.80 19.81
CA SER A 284 -1.90 -8.68 18.92
C SER A 284 -0.77 -7.65 18.90
N ARG A 285 -0.63 -6.97 17.76
CA ARG A 285 0.16 -5.75 17.60
C ARG A 285 -0.52 -4.54 18.23
N VAL A 286 -1.84 -4.56 18.39
CA VAL A 286 -2.64 -3.39 18.75
C VAL A 286 -3.30 -3.60 20.12
N TRP A 287 -3.00 -2.70 21.05
CA TRP A 287 -3.56 -2.73 22.42
C TRP A 287 -4.22 -1.40 22.75
N LEU A 288 -5.50 -1.45 23.10
CA LEU A 288 -6.31 -0.29 23.47
C LEU A 288 -6.72 -0.42 24.94
N GLY A 289 -6.18 0.46 25.79
CA GLY A 289 -6.51 0.58 27.21
C GLY A 289 -6.99 1.98 27.59
N PRO A 290 -7.24 2.25 28.87
CA PRO A 290 -7.68 3.56 29.36
C PRO A 290 -6.68 4.68 29.05
N GLU A 291 -5.39 4.35 28.98
CA GLU A 291 -4.31 5.32 28.72
C GLU A 291 -4.18 5.69 27.24
N GLY A 292 -4.84 4.94 26.35
CA GLY A 292 -4.83 5.15 24.91
C GLY A 292 -4.49 3.90 24.11
N LEU A 293 -4.09 4.12 22.85
CA LEU A 293 -3.80 3.09 21.87
C LEU A 293 -2.28 2.90 21.71
N PHE A 294 -1.83 1.66 21.84
CA PHE A 294 -0.44 1.26 21.73
C PHE A 294 -0.23 0.27 20.58
N LEU A 295 0.90 0.38 19.89
CA LEU A 295 1.38 -0.59 18.92
C LEU A 295 2.66 -1.26 19.43
N VAL A 296 2.69 -2.59 19.41
CA VAL A 296 3.88 -3.36 19.81
C VAL A 296 5.04 -3.09 18.85
N TRP A 297 6.20 -2.72 19.39
CA TRP A 297 7.38 -2.30 18.63
C TRP A 297 8.57 -3.23 18.90
N PRO A 298 9.44 -3.54 17.89
CA PRO A 298 9.44 -3.08 16.49
C PRO A 298 8.51 -3.88 15.56
N GLY A 299 7.82 -4.91 16.04
CA GLY A 299 7.04 -5.82 15.18
C GLY A 299 5.96 -5.13 14.33
N ALA A 300 5.29 -4.09 14.84
CA ALA A 300 4.36 -3.30 14.04
C ALA A 300 5.06 -2.52 12.90
N ALA A 301 6.31 -2.09 13.10
CA ALA A 301 7.12 -1.43 12.08
C ALA A 301 7.45 -2.39 10.94
N GLU A 302 7.85 -3.62 11.29
CA GLU A 302 8.21 -4.66 10.32
C GLU A 302 7.00 -5.02 9.43
N ASP A 303 5.80 -5.14 10.03
CA ASP A 303 4.57 -5.39 9.28
C ASP A 303 4.26 -4.23 8.31
N VAL A 304 4.47 -2.97 8.74
CA VAL A 304 4.30 -1.77 7.89
C VAL A 304 5.30 -1.75 6.74
N LEU A 305 6.58 -2.01 7.03
CA LEU A 305 7.64 -2.04 6.02
C LEU A 305 7.38 -3.13 4.97
N ALA A 306 7.00 -4.33 5.41
CA ALA A 306 6.64 -5.43 4.51
C ALA A 306 5.43 -5.08 3.63
N LEU A 307 4.41 -4.40 4.17
CA LEU A 307 3.26 -3.96 3.39
C LEU A 307 3.65 -2.91 2.34
N LEU A 308 4.45 -1.91 2.70
CA LEU A 308 4.88 -0.86 1.78
C LEU A 308 5.86 -1.35 0.70
N GLU A 309 6.69 -2.36 1.03
CA GLU A 309 7.54 -3.05 0.07
C GLU A 309 6.70 -3.81 -0.96
N ASN A 310 5.65 -4.51 -0.51
CA ASN A 310 4.68 -5.16 -1.40
C ASN A 310 3.94 -4.15 -2.29
N ASP A 311 3.67 -2.95 -1.78
CA ASP A 311 3.10 -1.85 -2.57
C ASP A 311 4.11 -1.21 -3.55
N GLN A 312 5.39 -1.62 -3.51
CA GLN A 312 6.47 -1.07 -4.35
C GLN A 312 6.61 0.46 -4.21
N LEU A 313 6.39 1.00 -3.00
CA LEU A 313 6.55 2.43 -2.74
C LEU A 313 8.03 2.78 -2.58
N VAL A 314 8.47 3.76 -3.36
CA VAL A 314 9.86 4.26 -3.37
C VAL A 314 10.02 5.35 -2.29
N GLY A 315 11.24 5.48 -1.76
CA GLY A 315 11.58 6.51 -0.75
C GLY A 315 11.17 6.18 0.68
N ILE A 316 10.63 4.98 0.92
CA ILE A 316 10.26 4.51 2.27
C ILE A 316 11.54 4.17 3.07
N PRO A 317 11.66 4.62 4.33
CA PRO A 317 12.75 4.23 5.21
C PRO A 317 12.80 2.72 5.41
N LYS A 318 14.00 2.14 5.51
CA LYS A 318 14.17 0.68 5.69
C LYS A 318 14.34 0.23 7.14
N SER A 319 14.47 1.17 8.07
CA SER A 319 14.69 0.85 9.48
C SER A 319 13.44 1.20 10.32
N PRO A 320 13.03 0.31 11.24
CA PRO A 320 12.01 0.63 12.24
C PRO A 320 12.33 1.92 13.00
N GLN A 321 13.60 2.15 13.38
CA GLN A 321 13.99 3.32 14.13
C GLN A 321 13.72 4.64 13.37
N THR A 322 14.03 4.69 12.07
CA THR A 322 13.74 5.88 11.24
C THR A 322 12.22 6.09 11.08
N LEU A 323 11.45 5.01 10.97
CA LEU A 323 9.99 5.07 10.90
C LEU A 323 9.40 5.67 12.20
N LEU A 324 9.92 5.24 13.35
CA LEU A 324 9.56 5.79 14.66
C LEU A 324 9.86 7.29 14.74
N GLU A 325 11.06 7.72 14.35
CA GLU A 325 11.46 9.13 14.36
C GLU A 325 10.54 9.99 13.48
N LEU A 326 10.23 9.53 12.26
CA LEU A 326 9.34 10.25 11.34
C LEU A 326 7.92 10.38 11.88
N LEU A 327 7.36 9.33 12.49
CA LEU A 327 6.01 9.37 13.07
C LEU A 327 5.93 10.15 14.39
N LEU A 328 7.04 10.25 15.13
CA LEU A 328 7.15 11.17 16.27
C LEU A 328 7.22 12.63 15.80
N GLU A 329 8.06 12.91 14.79
CA GLU A 329 8.19 14.26 14.21
C GLU A 329 6.87 14.75 13.60
N ALA A 330 6.14 13.86 12.94
CA ALA A 330 4.81 14.13 12.40
C ALA A 330 3.70 14.25 13.46
N GLY A 331 4.00 13.96 14.74
CA GLY A 331 3.01 14.02 15.83
C GLY A 331 1.97 12.89 15.80
N VAL A 332 2.22 11.83 15.04
CA VAL A 332 1.38 10.61 15.01
C VAL A 332 1.57 9.81 16.30
N PHE A 333 2.80 9.74 16.79
CA PHE A 333 3.16 9.08 18.04
C PHE A 333 3.51 10.08 19.15
N VAL A 334 3.39 9.60 20.39
CA VAL A 334 3.78 10.31 21.60
C VAL A 334 4.96 9.58 22.23
N ALA A 335 6.07 10.27 22.42
CA ALA A 335 7.22 9.74 23.16
C ALA A 335 6.85 9.50 24.64
N ALA A 336 7.46 8.49 25.27
CA ALA A 336 7.22 8.20 26.68
C ALA A 336 7.81 9.30 27.57
N GLU A 337 9.06 9.67 27.31
CA GLU A 337 9.80 10.71 28.03
C GLU A 337 10.79 11.40 27.06
N ALA A 338 11.36 12.54 27.47
CA ALA A 338 12.28 13.31 26.60
C ALA A 338 13.48 12.50 26.07
N ALA A 339 13.95 11.50 26.82
CA ALA A 339 15.05 10.60 26.42
C ALA A 339 14.56 9.21 25.95
N ARG A 340 13.26 8.91 26.06
CA ARG A 340 12.71 7.59 25.79
C ARG A 340 11.53 7.68 24.81
N GLN A 341 11.78 7.24 23.58
CA GLN A 341 10.80 7.31 22.48
C GLN A 341 9.67 6.27 22.60
N THR A 342 9.93 5.13 23.24
CA THR A 342 9.00 3.99 23.35
C THR A 342 8.50 3.78 24.78
N TRP A 343 7.32 3.19 24.90
CA TRP A 343 6.64 2.84 26.14
C TRP A 343 6.88 1.38 26.50
N THR A 344 6.83 1.04 27.79
CA THR A 344 6.69 -0.35 28.24
C THR A 344 5.23 -0.60 28.63
N ILE A 345 4.61 -1.59 28.00
CA ILE A 345 3.26 -2.03 28.32
C ILE A 345 3.27 -3.49 28.79
N GLN A 346 2.30 -3.88 29.61
CA GLN A 346 2.08 -5.26 30.00
C GLN A 346 0.62 -5.65 29.77
N PRO A 347 0.27 -6.06 28.55
CA PRO A 347 -1.08 -6.47 28.22
C PRO A 347 -1.56 -7.70 29.00
N PRO A 348 -2.88 -7.90 29.17
CA PRO A 348 -3.42 -9.10 29.79
C PRO A 348 -2.93 -10.38 29.09
N GLY A 349 -2.44 -11.34 29.86
CA GLY A 349 -1.90 -12.61 29.34
C GLY A 349 -0.46 -12.55 28.83
N ALA A 350 0.16 -11.37 28.76
CA ALA A 350 1.57 -11.25 28.39
C ALA A 350 2.48 -11.80 29.51
N LYS A 351 3.41 -12.68 29.15
CA LYS A 351 4.37 -13.28 30.09
C LYS A 351 5.47 -12.32 30.55
N ALA A 352 5.75 -11.28 29.76
CA ALA A 352 6.75 -10.27 30.03
C ALA A 352 6.27 -8.90 29.50
N PRO A 353 6.76 -7.78 30.06
CA PRO A 353 6.50 -6.46 29.50
C PRO A 353 7.03 -6.35 28.06
N MET A 354 6.31 -5.61 27.23
CA MET A 354 6.59 -5.43 25.81
C MET A 354 6.89 -3.95 25.53
N GLU A 355 7.75 -3.71 24.55
CA GLU A 355 7.99 -2.37 24.03
C GLU A 355 6.88 -1.97 23.05
N ALA A 356 6.43 -0.71 23.13
CA ALA A 356 5.35 -0.21 22.31
C ALA A 356 5.49 1.29 22.01
N VAL A 357 4.77 1.75 20.99
CA VAL A 357 4.60 3.17 20.66
C VAL A 357 3.17 3.59 20.93
N LYS A 358 2.97 4.78 21.47
CA LYS A 358 1.64 5.31 21.80
C LYS A 358 1.17 6.25 20.69
N LEU A 359 -0.05 6.06 20.18
CA LEU A 359 -0.65 7.02 19.25
C LEU A 359 -1.17 8.25 19.99
N THR A 360 -1.02 9.42 19.36
CA THR A 360 -1.58 10.68 19.86
C THR A 360 -3.11 10.63 19.97
N SER A 361 -3.76 9.92 19.06
CA SER A 361 -5.20 9.67 19.11
C SER A 361 -5.52 8.29 18.55
N SER A 362 -6.42 7.56 19.22
CA SER A 362 -6.89 6.25 18.74
C SER A 362 -7.60 6.34 17.39
N ALA A 363 -8.22 7.49 17.08
CA ALA A 363 -8.88 7.73 15.80
C ALA A 363 -7.92 7.72 14.61
N ILE A 364 -6.61 7.90 14.83
CA ILE A 364 -5.62 7.80 13.75
C ILE A 364 -5.64 6.41 13.13
N LEU A 365 -5.77 5.36 13.94
CA LEU A 365 -5.78 3.97 13.48
C LEU A 365 -7.21 3.43 13.30
N LEU A 366 -8.10 3.75 14.24
CA LEU A 366 -9.38 3.06 14.40
C LEU A 366 -10.56 3.71 13.65
N ALA A 367 -10.35 4.87 13.02
CA ALA A 367 -11.40 5.53 12.26
C ALA A 367 -11.89 4.65 11.10
N GLY A 368 -13.20 4.42 11.04
CA GLY A 368 -13.85 3.64 9.97
C GLY A 368 -13.84 2.13 10.16
N LEU A 369 -13.33 1.61 11.29
CA LEU A 369 -13.48 0.20 11.64
C LEU A 369 -14.89 -0.07 12.19
N GLU A 370 -15.57 -1.07 11.61
CA GLU A 370 -16.89 -1.53 12.05
C GLU A 370 -16.87 -3.04 12.35
N PRO A 371 -17.21 -3.48 13.57
CA PRO A 371 -17.50 -2.67 14.76
C PRO A 371 -16.25 -1.99 15.35
N PRO A 372 -16.39 -0.85 16.05
CA PRO A 372 -15.26 -0.22 16.73
C PRO A 372 -14.77 -1.12 17.88
N PRO A 373 -13.44 -1.26 18.07
CA PRO A 373 -12.90 -2.11 19.13
C PRO A 373 -13.17 -1.50 20.51
N SER A 374 -13.40 -2.36 21.49
CA SER A 374 -13.59 -1.97 22.90
C SER A 374 -12.25 -1.87 23.63
N ALA A 375 -12.09 -0.82 24.42
CA ALA A 375 -10.93 -0.65 25.28
C ALA A 375 -10.95 -1.65 26.44
N LEU A 376 -9.77 -2.07 26.90
CA LEU A 376 -9.63 -2.83 28.14
C LEU A 376 -9.93 -1.95 29.34
N GLU A 377 -10.45 -2.54 30.41
CA GLU A 377 -10.63 -1.85 31.70
C GLU A 377 -9.31 -1.76 32.50
N ALA A 378 -8.40 -2.71 32.27
CA ALA A 378 -7.11 -2.76 32.94
C ALA A 378 -6.11 -1.78 32.31
N ASN A 379 -5.30 -1.13 33.16
CA ASN A 379 -4.17 -0.32 32.73
C ASN A 379 -3.12 -1.19 32.04
N LEU A 380 -2.62 -0.72 30.90
CA LEU A 380 -1.57 -1.35 30.12
C LEU A 380 -0.18 -0.92 30.59
N ILE A 381 -0.05 0.27 31.18
CA ILE A 381 1.22 0.76 31.71
C ILE A 381 1.42 0.17 33.11
N PRO A 382 2.54 -0.51 33.39
CA PRO A 382 2.83 -1.01 34.74
C PRO A 382 2.84 0.15 35.74
N THR A 383 1.96 0.12 36.74
CA THR A 383 2.03 1.08 37.85
C THR A 383 3.29 0.81 38.67
N PRO A 384 4.12 1.82 38.97
CA PRO A 384 5.16 1.68 39.98
C PRO A 384 4.46 1.62 41.34
N SER A 385 4.04 0.44 41.76
CA SER A 385 3.55 0.18 43.12
C SER A 385 4.47 -0.83 43.78
N ASP A 386 5.25 -0.29 44.72
CA ASP A 386 5.82 -0.93 45.90
C ASP A 386 6.14 -2.42 45.75
N SER A 387 7.19 -2.70 44.98
CA SER A 387 8.03 -3.85 45.27
C SER A 387 8.52 -3.70 46.70
N LYS A 388 7.77 -4.28 47.65
CA LYS A 388 8.27 -4.63 48.98
C LYS A 388 9.68 -5.16 48.80
N ALA A 389 10.61 -4.45 49.42
CA ALA A 389 11.99 -4.82 49.52
C ALA A 389 12.11 -6.29 49.98
N GLN A 390 12.34 -7.19 49.04
CA GLN A 390 13.20 -8.34 49.28
C GLN A 390 14.59 -7.92 48.83
N HIS A 391 15.27 -7.28 49.77
CA HIS A 391 16.71 -7.15 49.81
C HIS A 391 17.30 -8.57 49.70
N ASN A 392 17.76 -8.96 48.51
CA ASN A 392 18.89 -9.87 48.41
C ASN A 392 20.06 -9.05 47.89
N ALA A 393 20.91 -8.67 48.84
CA ALA A 393 22.17 -8.00 48.60
C ALA A 393 23.06 -8.85 47.68
N PRO A 394 23.75 -8.25 46.69
CA PRO A 394 24.76 -8.97 45.91
C PRO A 394 26.01 -9.19 46.77
N PRO A 395 26.66 -10.38 46.72
CA PRO A 395 27.93 -10.56 47.40
C PRO A 395 29.04 -9.76 46.72
N ALA A 396 29.85 -9.14 47.56
CA ALA A 396 30.90 -8.18 47.25
C ALA A 396 31.96 -8.70 46.28
N ALA A 397 32.34 -7.82 45.34
CA ALA A 397 33.50 -7.95 44.48
C ALA A 397 34.80 -7.99 45.29
N LYS A 398 35.66 -8.99 45.01
CA LYS A 398 37.07 -8.96 45.39
C LYS A 398 37.86 -8.13 44.37
N ALA A 399 38.56 -7.14 44.87
CA ALA A 399 39.48 -6.29 44.13
C ALA A 399 40.92 -6.85 44.09
N LEU A 400 41.72 -6.29 43.17
CA LEU A 400 43.19 -6.19 43.01
C LEU A 400 43.75 -6.84 41.73
N PRO A 401 44.84 -6.31 41.13
CA PRO A 401 45.37 -4.93 41.07
C PRO A 401 45.60 -4.41 39.62
N ALA A 402 46.02 -3.15 39.53
CA ALA A 402 46.19 -2.33 38.33
C ALA A 402 47.57 -2.42 37.62
N ALA A 403 47.59 -1.85 36.40
CA ALA A 403 48.68 -1.24 35.61
C ALA A 403 49.20 -2.04 34.38
N PRO A 404 49.75 -1.40 33.32
CA PRO A 404 49.84 0.02 32.94
C PRO A 404 49.38 0.32 31.48
N ALA A 405 49.56 1.59 31.06
CA ALA A 405 48.99 2.25 29.88
C ALA A 405 49.79 2.17 28.56
N ALA A 406 49.05 2.45 27.46
CA ALA A 406 49.42 3.07 26.17
C ALA A 406 50.26 2.25 25.15
N PRO A 407 50.16 2.49 23.80
CA PRO A 407 49.73 3.74 23.17
C PRO A 407 48.76 3.68 21.95
N THR A 408 48.29 4.89 21.67
CA THR A 408 47.61 5.46 20.49
C THR A 408 48.23 5.08 19.15
N VAL A 409 47.38 4.78 18.15
CA VAL A 409 47.72 4.92 16.72
C VAL A 409 46.57 5.60 15.99
N ALA A 410 46.92 6.64 15.24
CA ALA A 410 46.06 7.52 14.45
C ALA A 410 45.36 6.82 13.26
N PRO A 411 44.27 7.40 12.72
CA PRO A 411 43.56 6.84 11.56
C PRO A 411 44.31 7.17 10.26
N SER A 412 44.51 6.15 9.42
CA SER A 412 45.03 6.32 8.07
C SER A 412 43.88 6.41 7.07
N SER A 413 43.85 7.54 6.37
CA SER A 413 43.06 7.84 5.18
C SER A 413 43.34 6.87 4.04
N ALA A 414 42.29 6.36 3.39
CA ALA A 414 42.37 5.81 2.05
C ALA A 414 41.18 6.28 1.22
N SER A 415 41.49 7.10 0.22
CA SER A 415 40.62 7.47 -0.89
C SER A 415 40.42 6.25 -1.80
N GLY A 416 39.21 6.04 -2.29
CA GLY A 416 38.92 5.06 -3.33
C GLY A 416 37.51 5.25 -3.84
N GLY A 417 37.34 6.14 -4.82
CA GLY A 417 36.08 6.28 -5.55
C GLY A 417 35.82 5.05 -6.42
N SER A 418 34.55 4.66 -6.50
CA SER A 418 34.02 4.04 -7.71
C SER A 418 32.51 4.24 -7.75
N ALA A 419 32.08 5.12 -8.63
CA ALA A 419 30.73 5.19 -9.13
C ALA A 419 30.50 3.99 -10.05
N MET A 420 29.43 3.21 -9.82
CA MET A 420 28.84 2.41 -10.88
C MET A 420 27.39 2.80 -11.08
N GLN A 421 27.25 3.49 -12.20
CA GLN A 421 26.09 4.03 -12.87
C GLN A 421 25.33 2.87 -13.54
N LEU A 422 24.01 2.79 -13.30
CA LEU A 422 23.10 1.86 -13.97
C LEU A 422 22.88 2.35 -15.41
N SER A 423 23.31 1.54 -16.38
CA SER A 423 23.22 1.82 -17.81
C SER A 423 21.79 1.88 -18.31
N LEU A 424 21.47 3.00 -18.96
CA LEU A 424 20.29 3.22 -19.78
C LEU A 424 20.46 2.53 -21.14
N ILE A 425 19.38 1.91 -21.61
CA ILE A 425 19.20 1.40 -22.97
C ILE A 425 19.07 2.59 -23.93
N ASP A 426 19.82 2.56 -25.03
CA ASP A 426 19.56 3.33 -26.25
C ASP A 426 19.78 2.41 -27.50
N PRO A 427 19.21 2.77 -28.66
CA PRO A 427 18.60 1.84 -29.64
C PRO A 427 19.58 1.21 -30.66
N PRO A 428 19.14 0.21 -31.45
CA PRO A 428 20.03 -0.52 -32.35
C PRO A 428 20.22 0.19 -33.70
N ALA A 429 21.46 0.18 -34.19
CA ALA A 429 21.82 0.42 -35.59
C ALA A 429 22.55 -0.81 -36.15
N GLU A 430 22.34 -1.03 -37.45
CA GLU A 430 22.52 -2.27 -38.23
C GLU A 430 23.96 -2.70 -38.56
N SER A 431 24.05 -3.97 -39.00
CA SER A 431 25.08 -4.60 -39.87
C SER A 431 26.47 -4.87 -39.27
N THR A 432 27.16 -5.99 -39.52
CA THR A 432 27.07 -7.08 -40.53
C THR A 432 27.88 -8.30 -40.04
N ALA A 433 27.67 -9.43 -40.74
CA ALA A 433 28.03 -10.82 -40.49
C ALA A 433 29.54 -11.23 -40.44
N HIS A 434 29.71 -12.55 -40.20
CA HIS A 434 30.86 -13.47 -40.36
C HIS A 434 31.64 -13.80 -39.07
N ASP A 435 32.00 -15.04 -38.72
CA ASP A 435 31.79 -16.40 -39.25
C ASP A 435 32.24 -17.42 -38.15
N SER A 436 31.40 -18.41 -37.87
CA SER A 436 31.56 -19.84 -37.45
C SER A 436 32.87 -20.42 -36.75
N PRO A 437 32.90 -21.69 -36.28
CA PRO A 437 32.93 -22.03 -34.84
C PRO A 437 34.04 -23.08 -34.48
N PRO A 438 33.77 -24.19 -33.77
CA PRO A 438 34.08 -24.49 -32.36
C PRO A 438 35.18 -25.55 -32.19
N THR A 439 35.53 -25.96 -30.96
CA THR A 439 35.91 -27.36 -30.63
C THR A 439 35.91 -27.59 -29.11
N ILE A 440 35.12 -28.59 -28.69
CA ILE A 440 35.17 -29.29 -27.40
C ILE A 440 35.98 -30.57 -27.61
N ALA A 441 36.90 -30.90 -26.70
CA ALA A 441 37.28 -32.29 -26.40
C ALA A 441 38.02 -32.35 -25.05
N GLY A 442 37.46 -33.08 -24.08
CA GLY A 442 38.24 -33.71 -22.98
C GLY A 442 39.04 -34.91 -23.52
N PRO A 443 39.81 -35.65 -22.69
CA PRO A 443 39.19 -36.55 -21.70
C PRO A 443 40.04 -36.92 -20.43
N ASN A 444 39.35 -37.52 -19.43
CA ASN A 444 39.70 -38.64 -18.49
C ASN A 444 41.10 -38.74 -17.83
N GLU A 445 41.35 -39.34 -16.65
CA GLU A 445 40.65 -40.13 -15.60
C GLU A 445 41.75 -40.32 -14.51
N THR A 446 41.54 -40.44 -13.19
CA THR A 446 41.11 -41.63 -12.44
C THR A 446 41.35 -41.35 -10.94
N GLY A 447 40.51 -41.89 -10.04
CA GLY A 447 40.77 -41.82 -8.59
C GLY A 447 39.64 -42.32 -7.68
N THR A 448 39.37 -43.63 -7.77
CA THR A 448 38.98 -44.59 -6.71
C THR A 448 37.79 -44.38 -5.75
N SER A 449 36.98 -45.44 -5.72
CA SER A 449 35.77 -45.80 -4.95
C SER A 449 35.85 -45.77 -3.41
N THR A 450 34.73 -45.38 -2.78
CA THR A 450 34.19 -46.08 -1.60
C THR A 450 32.65 -45.89 -1.54
N ALA A 451 31.88 -46.98 -1.55
CA ALA A 451 30.45 -47.00 -1.19
C ALA A 451 30.31 -47.18 0.34
N PRO A 452 29.26 -46.68 1.02
CA PRO A 452 27.92 -47.26 0.88
C PRO A 452 26.71 -46.29 1.06
N ALA A 453 25.59 -46.66 0.44
CA ALA A 453 24.20 -46.54 0.92
C ALA A 453 23.25 -46.35 -0.28
N GLN A 454 22.41 -47.35 -0.53
CA GLN A 454 21.30 -47.21 -1.46
C GLN A 454 20.32 -46.16 -0.90
N PRO A 455 19.91 -45.14 -1.67
CA PRO A 455 18.79 -44.31 -1.29
C PRO A 455 17.53 -45.19 -1.31
N LEU A 456 16.82 -45.22 -0.18
CA LEU A 456 15.43 -45.66 -0.16
C LEU A 456 14.67 -44.90 -1.25
N ALA A 457 13.82 -45.60 -2.00
CA ALA A 457 12.95 -44.99 -2.98
C ALA A 457 12.20 -43.80 -2.35
N PRO A 458 12.17 -42.62 -3.00
CA PRO A 458 11.43 -41.48 -2.47
C PRO A 458 9.95 -41.86 -2.36
N ARG A 459 9.38 -41.64 -1.18
CA ARG A 459 7.92 -41.68 -0.97
C ARG A 459 7.27 -40.66 -1.92
N PRO A 460 6.06 -40.92 -2.43
CA PRO A 460 5.37 -39.94 -3.27
C PRO A 460 5.01 -38.72 -2.41
N SER A 461 5.79 -37.64 -2.51
CA SER A 461 5.46 -36.37 -1.87
C SER A 461 4.23 -35.78 -2.55
N VAL A 462 3.19 -35.50 -1.77
CA VAL A 462 1.98 -34.84 -2.27
C VAL A 462 2.35 -33.48 -2.84
N LYS A 463 2.03 -33.22 -4.11
CA LYS A 463 2.33 -31.97 -4.80
C LYS A 463 1.06 -31.29 -5.29
N LEU A 464 0.91 -30.03 -4.90
CA LEU A 464 -0.18 -29.18 -5.39
C LEU A 464 0.13 -28.66 -6.80
N LEU A 465 -0.74 -28.98 -7.75
CA LEU A 465 -0.71 -28.44 -9.12
C LEU A 465 -1.60 -27.19 -9.19
N ALA A 466 -1.17 -26.11 -8.53
CA ALA A 466 -1.94 -24.87 -8.47
C ALA A 466 -1.65 -23.93 -9.66
N PRO A 467 -2.69 -23.43 -10.37
CA PRO A 467 -2.54 -22.45 -11.45
C PRO A 467 -1.80 -21.19 -10.99
N LEU A 468 -0.99 -20.55 -11.85
CA LEU A 468 -0.22 -19.33 -11.52
C LEU A 468 -1.08 -18.18 -10.94
N ARG A 469 -2.39 -18.18 -11.23
CA ARG A 469 -3.35 -17.16 -10.80
C ARG A 469 -3.97 -17.39 -9.41
N LEU A 470 -3.67 -18.51 -8.74
CA LEU A 470 -4.17 -18.77 -7.39
C LEU A 470 -3.55 -17.79 -6.39
N ASN A 471 -4.39 -17.20 -5.54
CA ASN A 471 -3.96 -16.28 -4.47
C ASN A 471 -2.81 -16.91 -3.66
N PRO A 472 -1.65 -16.22 -3.49
CA PRO A 472 -0.48 -16.78 -2.81
C PRO A 472 -0.76 -17.28 -1.39
N ALA A 473 -1.57 -16.56 -0.60
CA ALA A 473 -1.90 -16.98 0.76
C ALA A 473 -2.75 -18.27 0.77
N VAL A 474 -3.68 -18.40 -0.19
CA VAL A 474 -4.51 -19.60 -0.35
C VAL A 474 -3.67 -20.77 -0.88
N ARG A 475 -2.71 -20.51 -1.77
CA ARG A 475 -1.74 -21.50 -2.26
C ARG A 475 -0.90 -22.04 -1.11
N THR A 476 -0.28 -21.16 -0.32
CA THR A 476 0.54 -21.57 0.82
C THR A 476 -0.28 -22.38 1.82
N ALA A 477 -1.48 -21.90 2.18
CA ALA A 477 -2.37 -22.64 3.07
C ALA A 477 -2.74 -24.03 2.51
N LEU A 478 -2.98 -24.15 1.20
CA LEU A 478 -3.32 -25.43 0.56
C LEU A 478 -2.11 -26.39 0.52
N VAL A 479 -0.90 -25.88 0.28
CA VAL A 479 0.35 -26.66 0.37
C VAL A 479 0.54 -27.17 1.79
N ASP A 480 0.34 -26.34 2.80
CA ASP A 480 0.49 -26.71 4.21
C ASP A 480 -0.59 -27.70 4.67
N ILE A 481 -1.82 -27.62 4.12
CA ILE A 481 -2.89 -28.59 4.38
C ILE A 481 -2.53 -29.96 3.77
N LEU A 482 -2.00 -29.96 2.55
CA LEU A 482 -1.59 -31.18 1.85
C LEU A 482 -0.33 -31.82 2.46
N ALA A 483 0.62 -31.02 2.96
CA ALA A 483 1.79 -31.52 3.66
C ALA A 483 1.42 -32.16 5.01
N ALA A 484 0.50 -31.57 5.76
CA ALA A 484 0.01 -32.14 7.02
C ALA A 484 -0.72 -33.49 6.84
N LEU A 485 -1.27 -33.75 5.65
CA LEU A 485 -1.86 -35.06 5.30
C LEU A 485 -0.80 -36.15 5.08
N ASP A 486 0.38 -35.79 4.58
CA ASP A 486 1.48 -36.72 4.26
C ASP A 486 2.22 -37.17 5.53
N ASP A 487 2.32 -36.30 6.53
CA ASP A 487 3.02 -36.55 7.81
C ASP A 487 2.22 -37.41 8.81
N GLY A 488 1.00 -37.85 8.45
CA GLY A 488 0.15 -38.70 9.31
C GLY A 488 -0.23 -38.05 10.66
N THR A 489 0.01 -36.74 10.79
CA THR A 489 -0.29 -35.95 11.98
C THR A 489 -1.75 -35.50 11.88
N GLU A 490 -2.64 -36.33 12.41
CA GLU A 490 -4.07 -36.04 12.70
C GLU A 490 -4.70 -34.85 11.94
N ALA A 491 -5.19 -35.09 10.73
CA ALA A 491 -6.24 -34.25 10.13
C ALA A 491 -7.54 -35.09 10.03
N PRO A 492 -8.30 -35.26 11.14
CA PRO A 492 -9.42 -36.22 11.19
C PRO A 492 -10.64 -35.88 10.33
N ASP A 493 -10.65 -34.77 9.59
CA ASP A 493 -11.86 -34.21 8.95
C ASP A 493 -11.74 -33.96 7.43
N ILE A 494 -10.68 -34.43 6.77
CA ILE A 494 -10.55 -34.38 5.30
C ILE A 494 -11.07 -35.70 4.72
N ILE A 495 -12.16 -35.64 3.96
CA ILE A 495 -12.80 -36.84 3.36
C ILE A 495 -12.38 -36.93 1.90
N THR A 496 -11.92 -38.11 1.47
CA THR A 496 -11.75 -38.40 0.04
C THR A 496 -13.08 -38.81 -0.58
N GLU A 497 -13.47 -38.16 -1.67
CA GLU A 497 -14.66 -38.50 -2.47
C GLU A 497 -14.22 -38.88 -3.90
N ALA A 498 -15.10 -39.56 -4.65
CA ALA A 498 -14.79 -40.07 -5.99
C ALA A 498 -14.33 -38.99 -7.00
N GLU A 499 -14.60 -37.70 -6.73
CA GLU A 499 -14.26 -36.58 -7.61
C GLU A 499 -13.29 -35.55 -6.96
N GLY A 500 -12.84 -35.74 -5.71
CA GLY A 500 -11.98 -34.78 -5.02
C GLY A 500 -11.81 -34.96 -3.51
N PHE A 501 -11.27 -33.94 -2.84
CA PHE A 501 -10.96 -33.92 -1.41
C PHE A 501 -11.81 -32.87 -0.69
N PHE A 502 -12.61 -33.29 0.29
CA PHE A 502 -13.33 -32.36 1.16
C PHE A 502 -12.38 -31.74 2.18
N ILE A 503 -12.21 -30.41 2.13
CA ILE A 503 -11.37 -29.66 3.07
C ILE A 503 -12.27 -28.75 3.91
N PRO A 504 -12.29 -28.91 5.25
CA PRO A 504 -13.01 -28.00 6.13
C PRO A 504 -12.51 -26.56 6.00
N LEU A 505 -13.42 -25.59 5.99
CA LEU A 505 -13.06 -24.17 5.88
C LEU A 505 -12.24 -23.68 7.08
N THR A 506 -12.43 -24.31 8.24
CA THR A 506 -11.65 -24.06 9.46
C THR A 506 -10.15 -24.30 9.22
N GLN A 507 -9.74 -25.19 8.32
CA GLN A 507 -8.32 -25.43 8.02
C GLN A 507 -7.63 -24.23 7.34
N PHE A 508 -8.40 -23.44 6.59
CA PHE A 508 -7.92 -22.18 6.02
C PHE A 508 -7.86 -21.09 7.08
N GLU A 509 -8.85 -21.03 7.98
CA GLU A 509 -8.88 -20.06 9.10
C GLU A 509 -7.69 -20.21 10.04
N HIS A 510 -7.34 -21.46 10.42
CA HIS A 510 -6.19 -21.75 11.26
C HIS A 510 -4.87 -21.30 10.62
N ARG A 511 -4.83 -21.18 9.28
CA ARG A 511 -3.67 -20.69 8.51
C ARG A 511 -3.80 -19.22 8.11
N GLY A 512 -4.70 -18.48 8.76
CA GLY A 512 -4.88 -17.04 8.58
C GLY A 512 -5.61 -16.65 7.30
N VAL A 513 -6.21 -17.59 6.58
CA VAL A 513 -6.98 -17.34 5.36
C VAL A 513 -8.47 -17.34 5.68
N GLN A 514 -9.16 -16.22 5.43
CA GLN A 514 -10.61 -16.15 5.66
C GLN A 514 -11.38 -17.09 4.70
N PRO A 515 -12.45 -17.78 5.16
CA PRO A 515 -13.20 -18.75 4.36
C PRO A 515 -13.73 -18.19 3.04
N GLY A 516 -14.25 -16.96 3.06
CA GLY A 516 -14.75 -16.30 1.85
C GLY A 516 -13.66 -16.04 0.81
N ILE A 517 -12.43 -15.75 1.25
CA ILE A 517 -11.27 -15.56 0.37
C ILE A 517 -10.83 -16.91 -0.20
N ALA A 518 -10.77 -17.97 0.63
CA ALA A 518 -10.43 -19.31 0.20
C ALA A 518 -11.42 -19.84 -0.86
N ILE A 519 -12.72 -19.76 -0.59
CA ILE A 519 -13.79 -20.19 -1.52
C ILE A 519 -13.66 -19.42 -2.83
N ARG A 520 -13.60 -18.08 -2.76
CA ARG A 520 -13.56 -17.24 -3.97
C ARG A 520 -12.29 -17.47 -4.78
N ALA A 521 -11.13 -17.57 -4.15
CA ALA A 521 -9.86 -17.77 -4.85
C ALA A 521 -9.78 -19.15 -5.52
N LEU A 522 -10.29 -20.19 -4.86
CA LEU A 522 -10.31 -21.54 -5.42
C LEU A 522 -11.39 -21.71 -6.50
N ASP A 523 -12.52 -21.02 -6.36
CA ASP A 523 -13.58 -20.96 -7.39
C ASP A 523 -13.11 -20.19 -8.64
N ASP A 524 -12.51 -19.00 -8.44
CA ASP A 524 -11.93 -18.18 -9.53
C ASP A 524 -10.80 -18.94 -10.25
N ALA A 525 -10.04 -19.77 -9.53
CA ALA A 525 -9.00 -20.65 -10.08
C ALA A 525 -9.55 -21.97 -10.67
N ARG A 526 -10.87 -22.21 -10.58
CA ARG A 526 -11.54 -23.46 -11.00
C ARG A 526 -10.91 -24.71 -10.39
N MET A 527 -10.61 -24.67 -9.09
CA MET A 527 -10.00 -25.77 -8.36
C MET A 527 -10.99 -26.57 -7.50
N ILE A 528 -12.22 -26.09 -7.35
CA ILE A 528 -13.26 -26.73 -6.52
C ILE A 528 -14.42 -27.27 -7.35
N LEU A 529 -14.99 -28.38 -6.89
CA LEU A 529 -16.11 -29.04 -7.53
C LEU A 529 -17.41 -28.24 -7.27
N ARG A 530 -18.11 -27.83 -8.33
CA ARG A 530 -19.43 -27.19 -8.20
C ARG A 530 -20.53 -28.26 -8.30
N PRO A 531 -21.54 -28.23 -7.42
CA PRO A 531 -22.67 -29.15 -7.57
C PRO A 531 -23.46 -28.84 -8.86
N PRO A 532 -24.01 -29.87 -9.54
CA PRO A 532 -24.62 -29.75 -10.87
C PRO A 532 -25.88 -28.84 -10.92
N SER A 533 -26.44 -28.47 -9.77
CA SER A 533 -27.59 -27.58 -9.63
C SER A 533 -27.26 -26.09 -9.50
N GLY A 534 -25.99 -25.68 -9.66
CA GLY A 534 -25.58 -24.28 -9.54
C GLY A 534 -25.61 -23.72 -8.11
N GLY A 535 -25.50 -24.60 -7.11
CA GLY A 535 -25.46 -24.25 -5.68
C GLY A 535 -24.14 -23.58 -5.24
N PRO A 536 -24.06 -23.15 -3.97
CA PRO A 536 -22.88 -22.49 -3.41
C PRO A 536 -21.64 -23.40 -3.46
N SER A 537 -20.46 -22.81 -3.69
CA SER A 537 -19.20 -23.54 -3.80
C SER A 537 -18.68 -24.13 -2.48
N ALA A 538 -19.31 -23.79 -1.35
CA ALA A 538 -19.10 -24.42 -0.06
C ALA A 538 -20.19 -25.49 0.20
N VAL A 539 -19.77 -26.67 0.62
CA VAL A 539 -20.62 -27.83 0.88
C VAL A 539 -20.57 -28.17 2.36
N THR A 540 -21.64 -28.76 2.87
CA THR A 540 -21.74 -29.21 4.25
C THR A 540 -21.69 -30.73 4.31
N ARG A 541 -20.87 -31.29 5.20
CA ARG A 541 -20.73 -32.74 5.41
C ARG A 541 -20.90 -33.10 6.89
N GLN A 542 -21.48 -34.26 7.15
CA GLN A 542 -21.58 -34.84 8.48
C GLN A 542 -20.31 -35.66 8.74
N ILE A 543 -19.52 -35.26 9.73
CA ILE A 543 -18.28 -35.94 10.14
C ILE A 543 -18.39 -36.22 11.64
N ARG A 544 -18.36 -37.51 12.02
CA ARG A 544 -18.41 -37.97 13.44
C ARG A 544 -19.50 -37.24 14.25
N ASP A 545 -20.72 -37.24 13.72
CA ASP A 545 -21.92 -36.58 14.27
C ASP A 545 -21.91 -35.04 14.32
N THR A 546 -20.93 -34.40 13.69
CA THR A 546 -20.83 -32.92 13.59
C THR A 546 -21.02 -32.45 12.15
N THR A 547 -21.79 -31.38 11.98
CA THR A 547 -22.00 -30.74 10.68
C THR A 547 -20.84 -29.78 10.38
N VAL A 548 -20.00 -30.12 9.38
CA VAL A 548 -18.79 -29.39 9.01
C VAL A 548 -18.97 -28.70 7.66
N HIS A 549 -18.65 -27.40 7.60
CA HIS A 549 -18.66 -26.61 6.37
C HIS A 549 -17.28 -26.63 5.71
N GLY A 550 -17.22 -26.97 4.43
CA GLY A 550 -15.98 -27.17 3.69
C GLY A 550 -16.13 -26.93 2.19
N ILE A 551 -15.08 -27.24 1.45
CA ILE A 551 -15.02 -27.19 -0.02
C ILE A 551 -14.49 -28.52 -0.55
N VAL A 552 -14.88 -28.91 -1.76
CA VAL A 552 -14.33 -30.11 -2.41
C VAL A 552 -13.31 -29.68 -3.44
N LEU A 553 -12.02 -29.92 -3.15
CA LEU A 553 -10.92 -29.66 -4.07
C LEU A 553 -10.85 -30.78 -5.12
N MET A 554 -10.82 -30.43 -6.41
CA MET A 554 -10.75 -31.43 -7.48
C MET A 554 -9.42 -32.18 -7.47
N SER A 555 -9.48 -33.51 -7.63
CA SER A 555 -8.30 -34.39 -7.60
C SER A 555 -7.28 -34.09 -8.71
N THR A 556 -7.72 -33.50 -9.83
CA THR A 556 -6.85 -33.07 -10.93
C THR A 556 -5.78 -32.04 -10.55
N HIS A 557 -5.92 -31.38 -9.40
CA HIS A 557 -4.98 -30.38 -8.91
C HIS A 557 -4.03 -30.90 -7.82
N VAL A 558 -4.04 -32.20 -7.53
CA VAL A 558 -3.21 -32.82 -6.49
C VAL A 558 -2.55 -34.07 -7.06
N GLU A 559 -1.21 -34.14 -7.01
CA GLU A 559 -0.41 -35.29 -7.45
C GLU A 559 0.19 -36.00 -6.22
N GLY A 560 0.25 -37.34 -6.22
CA GLY A 560 0.91 -38.11 -5.16
C GLY A 560 0.05 -38.60 -3.99
N LEU A 561 -1.25 -38.24 -3.93
CA LEU A 561 -2.22 -38.78 -2.96
C LEU A 561 -3.05 -39.91 -3.62
N ASP A 562 -3.06 -41.11 -3.04
CA ASP A 562 -4.00 -42.16 -3.45
C ASP A 562 -5.41 -41.79 -2.93
N PRO A 563 -6.43 -41.59 -3.81
CA PRO A 563 -7.79 -41.24 -3.41
C PRO A 563 -8.43 -42.26 -2.45
N HIS A 564 -7.91 -43.49 -2.40
CA HIS A 564 -8.41 -44.58 -1.56
C HIS A 564 -7.71 -44.72 -0.19
N ALA A 565 -6.67 -43.93 0.10
CA ALA A 565 -5.86 -44.09 1.31
C ALA A 565 -6.58 -43.72 2.64
N PHE A 566 -7.69 -42.98 2.58
CA PHE A 566 -8.39 -42.45 3.77
C PHE A 566 -9.89 -42.78 3.83
N ALA A 567 -10.27 -44.00 3.44
CA ALA A 567 -11.64 -44.48 3.67
C ALA A 567 -11.86 -44.83 5.17
N LEU A 568 -12.62 -44.02 5.89
CA LEU A 568 -13.21 -44.44 7.16
C LEU A 568 -14.16 -45.62 6.90
N SER A 569 -13.88 -46.76 7.53
CA SER A 569 -14.78 -47.92 7.57
C SER A 569 -16.16 -47.49 8.10
N GLY A 570 -17.16 -47.56 7.24
CA GLY A 570 -18.54 -47.21 7.56
C GLY A 570 -19.52 -47.86 6.60
N ALA A 571 -19.37 -49.17 6.34
CA ALA A 571 -20.44 -49.96 5.77
C ALA A 571 -21.51 -50.18 6.85
N SER A 572 -22.65 -49.51 6.73
CA SER A 572 -23.89 -49.94 7.36
C SER A 572 -25.03 -49.87 6.36
N GLU A 573 -25.79 -50.95 6.35
CA GLU A 573 -26.75 -51.42 5.37
C GLU A 573 -27.87 -50.43 5.03
N ALA A 574 -28.28 -50.49 3.77
CA ALA A 574 -29.47 -49.84 3.25
C ALA A 574 -30.76 -50.47 3.83
N PRO A 575 -31.82 -49.68 4.09
CA PRO A 575 -33.18 -50.18 4.01
C PRO A 575 -33.74 -49.90 2.61
N GLY A 576 -34.18 -50.97 1.96
CA GLY A 576 -34.70 -50.98 0.59
C GLY A 576 -35.93 -50.09 0.39
N ALA A 577 -35.96 -49.45 -0.78
CA ALA A 577 -37.13 -48.78 -1.32
C ALA A 577 -38.24 -49.80 -1.61
N SER A 578 -39.36 -49.70 -0.90
CA SER A 578 -40.62 -50.35 -1.29
C SER A 578 -41.37 -49.45 -2.26
N ALA A 579 -41.88 -50.09 -3.31
CA ALA A 579 -42.37 -49.52 -4.56
C ALA A 579 -43.55 -48.54 -4.41
N LEU A 580 -43.44 -47.38 -5.07
CA LEU A 580 -44.60 -46.57 -5.45
C LEU A 580 -45.23 -47.15 -6.73
N ARG A 581 -46.42 -47.68 -6.50
CA ARG A 581 -47.38 -48.27 -7.42
C ARG A 581 -47.79 -47.28 -8.51
N THR A 582 -47.52 -47.63 -9.76
CA THR A 582 -48.14 -47.01 -10.94
C THR A 582 -49.64 -47.28 -10.95
N GLY A 583 -50.43 -46.21 -11.03
CA GLY A 583 -51.89 -46.29 -11.16
C GLY A 583 -52.38 -45.24 -12.15
N ARG A 584 -52.35 -45.59 -13.45
CA ARG A 584 -53.07 -44.86 -14.51
C ARG A 584 -54.37 -45.62 -14.76
N ARG A 585 -55.52 -44.98 -14.47
CA ARG A 585 -56.86 -45.54 -14.72
C ARG A 585 -57.11 -45.69 -16.22
N SER A 586 -57.67 -46.84 -16.59
CA SER A 586 -58.62 -46.98 -17.69
C SER A 586 -59.66 -48.03 -17.30
N GLN A 587 -60.92 -47.59 -17.33
CA GLN A 587 -62.20 -48.25 -16.98
C GLN A 587 -62.56 -48.30 -15.50
#